data_AF-A0AA35W4B9-F1
#
_entry.id   AF-A0AA35W4B9-F1
#
_cell.length_a   1.000
_cell.length_b   1.000
_cell.length_c   1.000
_cell.angle_alpha   90.00
_cell.angle_beta   90.00
_cell.angle_gamma   90.00
#
_symmetry.space_group_name_H-M   'P 1'
#
loop_
_entity.id
_entity.type
_entity.pdbx_description
1 polymer ?
#
loop_
_entity_poly.entity_id
_entity_poly.type
_entity_poly.pdbx_seq_one_letter_code
_entity_poly.pdbx_strand_id
1 'polypeptide(L)'
;MLGKGPSYLLSDVLHLPEPSARFLLALYGAYLFSFIYRYYVSRHGAAVQNLYWTMSGVLMVVYIYGWGVWHMLLDTVAVYCTLRLIGGTLLSVVITWLITMGHLVGGYLHIMYSNEIHPIAWTIPHCVMVLKMIGLAYSLYDGRKKQETLVSEDIRKNAVHSVPSFLEVMGFSFFPGSVLAGPQVSTNKFNPQPELFTPSWTGVSIG
;
A
#
# COMPACT_ATOMS: atom_id res chain seq x y z
N MET A 1 13.93 -21.10 21.25
CA MET A 1 14.34 -21.93 20.10
C MET A 1 13.14 -22.11 19.18
N LEU A 2 12.87 -21.15 18.29
CA LEU A 2 11.88 -21.37 17.21
C LEU A 2 12.58 -22.18 16.12
N GLY A 3 11.96 -23.29 15.71
CA GLY A 3 12.49 -24.19 14.70
C GLY A 3 12.89 -23.47 13.40
N LYS A 4 13.88 -24.02 12.69
CA LYS A 4 14.38 -23.50 11.41
C LYS A 4 13.22 -23.29 10.44
N GLY A 5 12.76 -22.05 10.31
CA GLY A 5 11.64 -21.68 9.45
C GLY A 5 12.01 -21.72 7.96
N PRO A 6 11.03 -21.55 7.05
CA PRO A 6 11.27 -21.57 5.61
C PRO A 6 12.28 -20.51 5.15
N SER A 7 12.36 -19.36 5.83
CA SER A 7 13.37 -18.33 5.54
C SER A 7 14.80 -18.77 5.86
N TYR A 8 14.98 -19.56 6.91
CA TYR A 8 16.28 -20.07 7.31
C TYR A 8 16.79 -21.09 6.30
N LEU A 9 15.91 -22.00 5.84
CA LEU A 9 16.27 -22.97 4.80
C LEU A 9 16.66 -22.30 3.49
N LEU A 10 15.92 -21.26 3.07
CA LEU A 10 16.24 -20.53 1.85
C LEU A 10 17.55 -19.73 1.98
N SER A 11 17.80 -19.13 3.15
CA SER A 11 19.04 -18.42 3.47
C SER A 11 20.25 -19.35 3.40
N ASP A 12 20.13 -20.58 3.92
CA ASP A 12 21.19 -21.60 3.89
C ASP A 12 21.51 -22.08 2.47
N VAL A 13 20.48 -22.34 1.65
CA VAL A 13 20.63 -22.81 0.27
C VAL A 13 21.19 -21.73 -0.66
N LEU A 14 20.75 -20.47 -0.52
CA LEU A 14 21.15 -19.37 -1.39
C LEU A 14 22.34 -18.55 -0.86
N HIS A 15 22.84 -18.90 0.33
CA HIS A 15 23.86 -18.13 1.06
C HIS A 15 23.53 -16.63 1.19
N LEU A 16 22.25 -16.32 1.39
CA LEU A 16 21.75 -14.96 1.55
C LEU A 16 21.53 -14.62 3.02
N PRO A 17 21.64 -13.34 3.43
CA PRO A 17 21.20 -12.91 4.75
C PRO A 17 19.73 -13.28 4.99
N GLU A 18 19.42 -13.84 6.16
CA GLU A 18 18.06 -14.29 6.49
C GLU A 18 16.97 -13.23 6.26
N PRO A 19 17.16 -11.93 6.60
CA PRO A 19 16.17 -10.90 6.30
C PRO A 19 15.83 -10.81 4.81
N SER A 20 16.84 -10.92 3.94
CA SER A 20 16.66 -10.87 2.49
C SER A 20 15.89 -12.10 2.00
N ALA A 21 16.15 -13.28 2.56
CA ALA A 21 15.39 -14.50 2.26
C ALA A 21 13.92 -14.37 2.69
N ARG A 22 13.63 -13.77 3.86
CA ARG A 22 12.26 -13.47 4.31
C ARG A 22 11.55 -12.52 3.34
N PHE A 23 12.23 -11.47 2.91
CA PHE A 23 11.69 -10.51 1.95
C PHE A 23 11.37 -11.17 0.59
N LEU A 24 12.28 -12.00 0.07
CA LEU A 24 12.06 -12.74 -1.18
C LEU A 24 10.86 -13.69 -1.06
N LEU A 25 10.77 -14.45 0.02
CA LEU A 25 9.62 -15.34 0.27
C LEU A 25 8.30 -14.57 0.31
N ALA A 26 8.29 -13.40 0.95
CA ALA A 26 7.11 -12.54 0.97
C ALA A 26 6.75 -12.03 -0.44
N LEU A 27 7.74 -11.64 -1.24
CA LEU A 27 7.53 -11.19 -2.62
C LEU A 27 6.95 -12.31 -3.50
N TYR A 28 7.49 -13.53 -3.41
CA TYR A 28 6.90 -14.70 -4.08
C TYR A 28 5.51 -15.04 -3.53
N GLY A 29 5.31 -14.89 -2.23
CA GLY A 29 4.00 -15.04 -1.57
C GLY A 29 2.95 -14.07 -2.11
N ALA A 30 3.33 -12.84 -2.49
CA ALA A 30 2.42 -11.88 -3.10
C ALA A 30 1.84 -12.37 -4.43
N TYR A 31 2.62 -13.12 -5.23
CA TYR A 31 2.11 -13.74 -6.45
C TYR A 31 1.10 -14.85 -6.14
N LEU A 32 1.33 -15.64 -5.08
CA LEU A 32 0.37 -16.65 -4.63
C LEU A 32 -0.94 -15.99 -4.16
N PHE A 33 -0.86 -14.91 -3.38
CA PHE A 33 -2.04 -14.14 -2.98
C PHE A 33 -2.76 -13.55 -4.21
N SER A 34 -2.03 -13.06 -5.20
CA SER A 34 -2.62 -12.56 -6.44
C SER A 34 -3.32 -13.67 -7.24
N PHE A 35 -2.78 -14.89 -7.25
CA PHE A 35 -3.40 -16.04 -7.89
C PHE A 35 -4.70 -16.47 -7.18
N ILE A 36 -4.67 -16.57 -5.85
CA ILE A 36 -5.85 -16.88 -5.03
C ILE A 36 -6.93 -15.81 -5.25
N TYR A 37 -6.55 -14.53 -5.22
CA TYR A 37 -7.47 -13.45 -5.50
C TYR A 37 -8.15 -13.61 -6.85
N ARG A 38 -7.37 -13.83 -7.91
CA ARG A 38 -7.89 -13.91 -9.27
C ARG A 38 -8.92 -15.04 -9.42
N TYR A 39 -8.69 -16.18 -8.79
CA TYR A 39 -9.57 -17.34 -8.94
C TYR A 39 -10.80 -17.31 -8.02
N TYR A 40 -10.63 -16.87 -6.77
CA TYR A 40 -11.67 -16.98 -5.74
C TYR A 40 -12.31 -15.65 -5.34
N VAL A 41 -11.52 -14.59 -5.16
CA VAL A 41 -11.97 -13.35 -4.50
C VAL A 41 -12.47 -12.30 -5.51
N SER A 42 -11.91 -12.29 -6.72
CA SER A 42 -12.21 -11.33 -7.79
C SER A 42 -13.70 -11.26 -8.17
N ARG A 43 -14.44 -12.36 -7.94
CA ARG A 43 -15.88 -12.49 -8.24
C ARG A 43 -16.79 -11.93 -7.14
N HIS A 44 -16.24 -11.57 -5.99
CA HIS A 44 -16.99 -11.05 -4.85
C HIS A 44 -17.04 -9.52 -4.86
N GLY A 45 -17.90 -8.92 -4.04
CA GLY A 45 -18.04 -7.47 -3.94
C GLY A 45 -16.78 -6.75 -3.42
N ALA A 46 -16.70 -5.44 -3.66
CA ALA A 46 -15.55 -4.60 -3.34
C ALA A 46 -15.09 -4.70 -1.87
N ALA A 47 -16.03 -4.82 -0.92
CA ALA A 47 -15.69 -4.99 0.50
C ALA A 47 -14.87 -6.26 0.77
N VAL A 48 -15.23 -7.39 0.13
CA VAL A 48 -14.52 -8.66 0.29
C VAL A 48 -13.14 -8.59 -0.35
N GLN A 49 -13.04 -7.95 -1.52
CA GLN A 49 -11.76 -7.73 -2.21
C GLN A 49 -10.81 -6.87 -1.37
N ASN A 50 -11.30 -5.74 -0.85
CA ASN A 50 -10.51 -4.82 -0.02
C ASN A 50 -10.09 -5.46 1.30
N LEU A 51 -10.98 -6.26 1.91
CA LEU A 51 -10.65 -7.04 3.10
C LEU A 51 -9.55 -8.07 2.80
N TYR A 52 -9.65 -8.79 1.68
CA TYR A 52 -8.63 -9.73 1.27
C TYR A 52 -7.27 -9.05 1.08
N TRP A 53 -7.23 -7.91 0.39
CA TRP A 53 -6.01 -7.12 0.21
C TRP A 53 -5.43 -6.62 1.52
N THR A 54 -6.28 -6.11 2.41
CA THR A 54 -5.87 -5.68 3.74
C THR A 54 -5.23 -6.82 4.52
N MET A 55 -5.91 -7.97 4.61
CA MET A 55 -5.46 -9.11 5.41
C MET A 55 -4.17 -9.73 4.86
N SER A 56 -4.10 -9.94 3.54
CA SER A 56 -2.91 -10.51 2.89
C SER A 56 -1.70 -9.59 2.99
N GLY A 57 -1.89 -8.27 2.83
CA GLY A 57 -0.82 -7.30 2.98
C GLY A 57 -0.33 -7.13 4.41
N VAL A 58 -1.26 -7.03 5.38
CA VAL A 58 -0.91 -6.96 6.80
C VAL A 58 -0.14 -8.22 7.21
N LEU A 59 -0.59 -9.40 6.80
CA LEU A 59 0.11 -10.67 7.06
C LEU A 59 1.53 -10.65 6.50
N MET A 60 1.71 -10.13 5.28
CA MET A 60 2.99 -10.04 4.61
C MET A 60 3.95 -9.05 5.32
N VAL A 61 3.44 -7.89 5.73
CA VAL A 61 4.21 -6.91 6.51
C VAL A 61 4.58 -7.47 7.89
N VAL A 62 3.67 -8.14 8.58
CA VAL A 62 3.95 -8.79 9.87
C VAL A 62 4.99 -9.90 9.72
N TYR A 63 4.96 -10.68 8.64
CA TYR A 63 5.94 -11.73 8.39
C TYR A 63 7.37 -11.18 8.22
N ILE A 64 7.53 -10.02 7.56
CA ILE A 64 8.85 -9.43 7.30
C ILE A 64 9.33 -8.57 8.48
N TYR A 65 8.46 -7.72 9.02
CA TYR A 65 8.83 -6.64 9.96
C TYR A 65 8.25 -6.83 11.37
N GLY A 66 7.42 -7.83 11.60
CA GLY A 66 6.78 -8.08 12.90
C GLY A 66 5.95 -6.89 13.38
N TRP A 67 6.29 -6.38 14.56
CA TRP A 67 5.60 -5.26 15.22
C TRP A 67 5.73 -3.92 14.47
N GLY A 68 6.64 -3.80 13.51
CA GLY A 68 6.79 -2.60 12.68
C GLY A 68 5.53 -2.24 11.87
N VAL A 69 4.58 -3.17 11.73
CA VAL A 69 3.27 -2.93 11.10
C VAL A 69 2.47 -1.80 11.79
N TRP A 70 2.69 -1.56 13.09
CA TRP A 70 1.96 -0.54 13.82
C TRP A 70 2.22 0.88 13.31
N HIS A 71 3.43 1.19 12.87
CA HIS A 71 3.76 2.51 12.29
C HIS A 71 2.90 2.79 11.06
N MET A 72 2.74 1.78 10.21
CA MET A 72 1.93 1.84 8.99
C MET A 72 0.41 1.91 9.28
N LEU A 73 -0.06 1.13 10.26
CA LEU A 73 -1.47 1.17 10.68
C LEU A 73 -1.84 2.53 11.28
N LEU A 74 -0.97 3.07 12.15
CA LEU A 74 -1.18 4.36 12.80
C LEU A 74 -1.31 5.48 11.76
N ASP A 75 -0.41 5.51 10.78
CA ASP A 75 -0.47 6.51 9.71
C ASP A 75 -1.70 6.36 8.83
N THR A 76 -2.06 5.12 8.48
CA THR A 76 -3.26 4.87 7.68
C THR A 76 -4.52 5.38 8.40
N VAL A 77 -4.63 5.16 9.71
CA VAL A 77 -5.74 5.66 10.53
C VAL A 77 -5.69 7.20 10.62
N ALA A 78 -4.54 7.79 10.91
CA ALA A 78 -4.38 9.23 11.04
C ALA A 78 -4.73 9.97 9.72
N VAL A 79 -4.29 9.45 8.59
CA VAL A 79 -4.61 9.99 7.27
C VAL A 79 -6.09 9.81 6.95
N TYR A 80 -6.67 8.64 7.22
CA TYR A 80 -8.10 8.42 7.02
C TYR A 80 -8.94 9.43 7.82
N CYS A 81 -8.62 9.63 9.09
CA CYS A 81 -9.27 10.63 9.94
C CYS A 81 -9.13 12.05 9.35
N THR A 82 -7.93 12.42 8.87
CA THR A 82 -7.69 13.71 8.22
C THR A 82 -8.56 13.91 6.99
N LEU A 83 -8.59 12.93 6.08
CA LEU A 83 -9.40 12.98 4.86
C LEU A 83 -10.90 12.99 5.15
N ARG A 84 -11.33 12.29 6.21
CA ARG A 84 -12.74 12.23 6.62
C ARG A 84 -13.22 13.52 7.27
N LEU A 85 -12.39 14.16 8.11
CA LEU A 85 -12.76 15.36 8.86
C LEU A 85 -12.64 16.64 8.00
N ILE A 86 -11.60 16.72 7.17
CA ILE A 86 -11.25 17.93 6.43
C ILE A 86 -11.69 17.85 4.94
N GLY A 87 -11.86 16.64 4.41
CA GLY A 87 -12.27 16.41 3.03
C GLY A 87 -11.14 16.59 2.01
N GLY A 88 -11.50 16.92 0.78
CA GLY A 88 -10.56 17.12 -0.34
C GLY A 88 -10.12 18.58 -0.48
N THR A 89 -9.53 19.16 0.55
CA THR A 89 -9.03 20.55 0.53
C THR A 89 -7.51 20.58 0.53
N LEU A 90 -6.91 21.73 0.21
CA LEU A 90 -5.45 21.89 0.29
C LEU A 90 -4.94 21.64 1.72
N LEU A 91 -5.74 21.98 2.73
CA LEU A 91 -5.41 21.76 4.12
C LEU A 91 -5.25 20.27 4.46
N SER A 92 -6.12 19.39 3.95
CA SER A 92 -6.00 17.95 4.20
C SER A 92 -4.75 17.35 3.54
N VAL A 93 -4.34 17.86 2.38
CA VAL A 93 -3.09 17.49 1.71
C VAL A 93 -1.88 17.87 2.56
N VAL A 94 -1.83 19.12 3.03
CA VAL A 94 -0.71 19.62 3.84
C VAL A 94 -0.61 18.85 5.16
N ILE A 95 -1.73 18.63 5.85
CA ILE A 95 -1.75 17.87 7.11
C ILE A 95 -1.33 16.41 6.88
N THR A 96 -1.84 15.77 5.83
CA THR A 96 -1.44 14.40 5.46
C THR A 96 0.07 14.33 5.22
N TRP A 97 0.62 15.27 4.46
CA TRP A 97 2.05 15.34 4.20
C TRP A 97 2.85 15.52 5.50
N LEU A 98 2.47 16.44 6.38
CA LEU A 98 3.16 16.69 7.65
C LEU A 98 3.16 15.47 8.56
N ILE A 99 2.01 14.78 8.72
CA ILE A 99 1.90 13.60 9.57
C ILE A 99 2.81 12.48 9.04
N THR A 100 2.63 12.14 7.76
CA THR A 100 3.30 11.00 7.12
C THR A 100 4.80 11.22 6.94
N MET A 101 5.23 12.36 6.40
CA MET A 101 6.66 12.70 6.27
C MET A 101 7.31 12.94 7.63
N GLY A 102 6.62 13.58 8.57
CA GLY A 102 7.11 13.76 9.93
C GLY A 102 7.40 12.42 10.62
N HIS A 103 6.49 11.46 10.49
CA HIS A 103 6.69 10.12 11.03
C HIS A 103 7.85 9.39 10.34
N LEU A 104 7.95 9.47 9.01
CA LEU A 104 9.05 8.85 8.26
C LEU A 104 10.41 9.40 8.70
N VAL A 105 10.53 10.73 8.77
CA VAL A 105 11.75 11.41 9.23
C VAL A 105 12.07 11.02 10.67
N GLY A 106 11.08 10.99 11.56
CA GLY A 106 11.25 10.53 12.94
C GLY A 106 11.77 9.08 13.02
N GLY A 107 11.26 8.20 12.16
CA GLY A 107 11.74 6.82 12.04
C GLY A 107 13.20 6.71 11.62
N TYR A 108 13.62 7.47 10.61
CA TYR A 108 15.03 7.52 10.19
C TYR A 108 15.94 8.10 11.27
N LEU A 109 15.52 9.19 11.93
CA LEU A 109 16.28 9.78 13.04
C LEU A 109 16.44 8.79 14.20
N HIS A 110 15.39 8.02 14.52
CA HIS A 110 15.46 7.00 15.56
C HIS A 110 16.48 5.91 15.22
N ILE A 111 16.46 5.37 13.99
CA ILE A 111 17.43 4.37 13.52
C ILE A 111 18.86 4.91 13.55
N MET A 112 19.06 6.15 13.13
CA MET A 112 20.39 6.79 13.16
C MET A 112 20.89 6.98 14.60
N TYR A 113 20.01 7.35 15.53
CA TYR A 113 20.39 7.58 16.92
C TYR A 113 20.62 6.28 17.71
N SER A 114 19.88 5.21 17.38
CA SER A 114 20.04 3.90 18.04
C SER A 114 21.26 3.13 17.55
N ASN A 115 21.93 3.57 16.47
CA ASN A 115 22.98 2.82 15.76
C ASN A 115 22.52 1.42 15.28
N GLU A 116 21.22 1.17 15.23
CA GLU A 116 20.63 -0.09 14.79
C GLU A 116 20.41 -0.06 13.27
N ILE A 117 21.51 -0.09 12.51
CA ILE A 117 21.44 -0.14 11.04
C ILE A 117 20.98 -1.54 10.62
N HIS A 118 19.67 -1.72 10.51
CA HIS A 118 19.08 -2.91 9.92
C HIS A 118 18.89 -2.71 8.40
N PRO A 119 19.47 -3.58 7.54
CA PRO A 119 19.34 -3.44 6.09
C PRO A 119 17.90 -3.59 5.58
N ILE A 120 17.00 -4.17 6.40
CA ILE A 120 15.56 -4.30 6.11
C ILE A 120 14.76 -3.74 7.29
N ALA A 121 14.81 -2.41 7.44
CA ALA A 121 14.06 -1.69 8.46
C ALA A 121 12.59 -1.50 8.06
N TRP A 122 11.72 -1.32 9.06
CA TRP A 122 10.30 -1.02 8.87
C TRP A 122 10.05 0.31 8.13
N THR A 123 11.06 1.17 8.03
CA THR A 123 11.02 2.44 7.30
C THR A 123 10.91 2.26 5.78
N ILE A 124 11.33 1.11 5.23
CA ILE A 124 11.26 0.81 3.80
C ILE A 124 9.80 0.69 3.31
N PRO A 125 8.96 -0.22 3.84
CA PRO A 125 7.55 -0.29 3.43
C PRO A 125 6.77 0.96 3.89
N HIS A 126 7.21 1.60 4.99
CA HIS A 126 6.60 2.83 5.48
C HIS A 126 6.76 3.97 4.47
N CYS A 127 7.92 4.13 3.83
CA CYS A 127 8.09 5.17 2.81
C CYS A 127 7.15 4.99 1.61
N VAL A 128 6.93 3.74 1.18
CA VAL A 128 5.99 3.41 0.10
C VAL A 128 4.56 3.75 0.52
N MET A 129 4.19 3.45 1.77
CA MET A 129 2.89 3.79 2.33
C MET A 129 2.67 5.31 2.42
N VAL A 130 3.67 6.06 2.89
CA VAL A 130 3.63 7.53 2.96
C VAL A 130 3.32 8.14 1.59
N LEU A 131 4.00 7.67 0.55
CA LEU A 131 3.78 8.15 -0.81
C LEU A 131 2.36 7.83 -1.31
N LYS A 132 1.84 6.64 -1.00
CA LYS A 132 0.45 6.25 -1.32
C LYS A 132 -0.57 7.14 -0.63
N MET A 133 -0.36 7.46 0.65
CA MET A 133 -1.27 8.32 1.43
C MET A 133 -1.28 9.77 0.94
N ILE A 134 -0.10 10.33 0.65
CA ILE A 134 0.03 11.67 0.05
C ILE A 134 -0.64 11.69 -1.33
N GLY A 135 -0.41 10.67 -2.16
CA GLY A 135 -1.06 10.52 -3.46
C GLY A 135 -2.59 10.47 -3.36
N LEU A 136 -3.13 9.71 -2.39
CA LEU A 136 -4.57 9.68 -2.12
C LEU A 136 -5.13 11.06 -1.75
N ALA A 137 -4.43 11.81 -0.90
CA ALA A 137 -4.85 13.15 -0.51
C ALA A 137 -4.89 14.11 -1.71
N TYR A 138 -3.87 14.07 -2.57
CA TYR A 138 -3.84 14.84 -3.82
C TYR A 138 -4.95 14.41 -4.78
N SER A 139 -5.16 13.11 -4.97
CA SER A 139 -6.26 12.58 -5.80
C SER A 139 -7.63 13.06 -5.32
N LEU A 140 -7.84 13.12 -3.99
CA LEU A 140 -9.09 13.63 -3.41
C LEU A 140 -9.22 15.15 -3.59
N TYR A 141 -8.12 15.90 -3.44
CA TYR A 141 -8.09 17.35 -3.66
C TYR A 141 -8.39 17.71 -5.13
N ASP A 142 -7.78 17.00 -6.08
CA ASP A 142 -8.01 17.22 -7.50
C ASP A 142 -9.43 16.81 -7.93
N GLY A 143 -10.03 15.80 -7.29
CA GLY A 143 -11.42 15.42 -7.51
C GLY A 143 -12.46 16.45 -7.03
N ARG A 144 -12.04 17.48 -6.27
CA ARG A 144 -12.88 18.63 -5.90
C ARG A 144 -12.76 19.80 -6.89
N LYS A 145 -11.78 19.78 -7.79
CA LYS A 145 -11.62 20.80 -8.83
C LYS A 145 -12.50 20.49 -10.03
N LYS A 146 -12.78 21.50 -10.86
CA LYS A 146 -13.49 21.29 -12.13
C LYS A 146 -12.60 20.50 -13.09
N GLN A 147 -13.18 19.50 -13.75
CA GLN A 147 -12.50 18.59 -14.68
C GLN A 147 -11.70 19.31 -15.78
N GLU A 148 -12.22 20.47 -16.23
CA GLU A 148 -11.64 21.35 -17.26
C GLU A 148 -10.40 22.11 -16.78
N THR A 149 -10.26 22.30 -15.46
CA THR A 149 -9.11 22.99 -14.86
C THR A 149 -7.92 22.07 -14.61
N LEU A 150 -8.10 20.76 -14.79
CA LEU A 150 -7.04 19.77 -14.63
C LEU A 150 -6.19 19.72 -15.90
N VAL A 151 -4.89 19.98 -15.73
CA VAL A 151 -3.92 20.16 -16.82
C VAL A 151 -3.66 18.88 -17.61
N SER A 152 -3.76 17.72 -16.96
CA SER A 152 -3.44 16.41 -17.55
C SER A 152 -4.63 15.44 -17.50
N GLU A 153 -4.79 14.69 -18.60
CA GLU A 153 -5.70 13.56 -18.72
C GLU A 153 -5.48 12.50 -17.63
N ASP A 154 -4.24 12.24 -17.24
CA ASP A 154 -3.93 11.23 -16.22
C ASP A 154 -4.34 11.68 -14.82
N ILE A 155 -4.17 12.97 -14.51
CA ILE A 155 -4.64 13.55 -13.23
C ILE A 155 -6.17 13.43 -13.17
N ARG A 156 -6.83 13.75 -14.28
CA ARG A 156 -8.28 13.64 -14.41
C ARG A 156 -8.79 12.22 -14.20
N LYS A 157 -8.12 11.21 -14.78
CA LYS A 157 -8.45 9.79 -14.59
C LYS A 157 -8.18 9.31 -13.16
N ASN A 158 -7.25 9.94 -12.44
CA ASN A 158 -6.87 9.55 -11.09
C ASN A 158 -7.59 10.36 -9.98
N ALA A 159 -8.49 11.26 -10.35
CA ALA A 159 -9.20 12.15 -9.45
C ALA A 159 -10.30 11.42 -8.66
N VAL A 160 -10.23 11.48 -7.33
CA VAL A 160 -11.17 10.81 -6.43
C VAL A 160 -12.23 11.82 -5.97
N HIS A 161 -13.48 11.60 -6.37
CA HIS A 161 -14.56 12.58 -6.12
C HIS A 161 -15.18 12.49 -4.72
N SER A 162 -15.11 11.33 -4.07
CA SER A 162 -15.65 11.07 -2.74
C SER A 162 -14.59 10.51 -1.81
N VAL A 163 -14.70 10.82 -0.51
CA VAL A 163 -13.79 10.26 0.50
C VAL A 163 -13.99 8.73 0.51
N PRO A 164 -12.94 7.93 0.27
CA PRO A 164 -13.05 6.48 0.30
C PRO A 164 -13.43 5.97 1.69
N SER A 165 -14.04 4.80 1.75
CA SER A 165 -14.29 4.09 3.00
C SER A 165 -12.98 3.68 3.68
N PHE A 166 -13.01 3.46 5.00
CA PHE A 166 -11.83 3.03 5.73
C PHE A 166 -11.25 1.72 5.16
N LEU A 167 -12.12 0.79 4.77
CA LEU A 167 -11.72 -0.49 4.20
C LEU A 167 -11.05 -0.34 2.83
N GLU A 168 -11.50 0.59 1.99
CA GLU A 168 -10.84 0.91 0.72
C GLU A 168 -9.46 1.53 0.94
N VAL A 169 -9.32 2.43 1.92
CA VAL A 169 -8.00 3.01 2.27
C VAL A 169 -7.07 1.92 2.80
N MET A 170 -7.55 1.03 3.67
CA MET A 170 -6.77 -0.10 4.17
C MET A 170 -6.35 -1.07 3.05
N GLY A 171 -7.29 -1.47 2.18
CA GLY A 171 -6.99 -2.33 1.04
C GLY A 171 -6.00 -1.69 0.09
N PHE A 172 -6.13 -0.38 -0.13
CA PHE A 172 -5.21 0.39 -0.96
C PHE A 172 -3.82 0.44 -0.32
N SER A 173 -3.71 0.82 0.96
CA SER A 173 -2.45 0.90 1.72
C SER A 173 -1.70 -0.43 1.71
N PHE A 174 -2.40 -1.51 2.05
CA PHE A 174 -1.83 -2.83 2.25
C PHE A 174 -1.95 -3.73 1.01
N PHE A 175 -2.16 -3.20 -0.18
CA PHE A 175 -2.19 -4.02 -1.39
C PHE A 175 -0.88 -4.84 -1.53
N PRO A 176 -0.91 -6.20 -1.50
CA PRO A 176 0.30 -7.03 -1.44
C PRO A 176 1.27 -6.79 -2.59
N GLY A 177 0.76 -6.45 -3.77
CA GLY A 177 1.57 -6.18 -4.95
C GLY A 177 2.37 -4.87 -4.89
N SER A 178 2.05 -3.95 -3.96
CA SER A 178 2.77 -2.67 -3.83
C SER A 178 3.19 -2.29 -2.41
N VAL A 179 2.80 -3.04 -1.37
CA VAL A 179 3.08 -2.69 0.03
C VAL A 179 4.57 -2.72 0.39
N LEU A 180 5.40 -3.52 -0.28
CA LEU A 180 6.83 -3.65 0.04
C LEU A 180 7.74 -2.78 -0.84
N ALA A 181 7.58 -2.90 -2.16
CA ALA A 181 8.47 -2.26 -3.14
C ALA A 181 7.82 -2.19 -4.55
N GLY A 182 6.50 -2.29 -4.64
CA GLY A 182 5.83 -2.30 -5.93
C GLY A 182 5.47 -0.89 -6.42
N PRO A 183 5.10 -0.76 -7.71
CA PRO A 183 4.74 0.53 -8.28
C PRO A 183 3.54 1.14 -7.52
N GLN A 184 3.55 2.45 -7.39
CA GLN A 184 2.41 3.17 -6.84
C GLN A 184 1.29 3.15 -7.86
N VAL A 185 0.21 2.43 -7.53
CA VAL A 185 -1.02 2.44 -8.30
C VAL A 185 -1.86 3.60 -7.81
N SER A 186 -2.50 4.34 -8.72
CA SER A 186 -3.42 5.41 -8.35
C SER A 186 -4.72 4.84 -7.75
N THR A 187 -5.26 5.55 -6.77
CA THR A 187 -6.43 5.14 -5.97
C THR A 187 -7.69 4.93 -6.80
N ASN A 188 -7.89 5.70 -7.86
CA ASN A 188 -9.04 5.53 -8.77
C ASN A 188 -9.03 4.21 -9.53
N LYS A 189 -7.84 3.65 -9.78
CA LYS A 189 -7.70 2.32 -10.40
C LYS A 189 -7.86 1.19 -9.38
N PHE A 190 -7.85 1.50 -8.08
CA PHE A 190 -8.01 0.52 -7.00
C PHE A 190 -9.48 0.32 -6.58
N ASN A 191 -10.37 1.30 -6.82
CA ASN A 191 -11.79 1.00 -6.85
C ASN A 191 -11.97 -0.12 -7.89
N PRO A 192 -12.49 -1.31 -7.53
CA PRO A 192 -12.40 -2.50 -8.36
C PRO A 192 -13.30 -2.35 -9.59
N GLN A 193 -12.81 -1.58 -10.55
CA GLN A 193 -13.20 -1.67 -11.92
C GLN A 193 -12.41 -2.85 -12.51
N PRO A 194 -13.08 -3.76 -13.21
CA PRO A 194 -12.46 -4.97 -13.78
C PRO A 194 -11.26 -4.69 -14.73
N GLU A 195 -11.01 -3.43 -15.08
CA GLU A 195 -9.97 -3.01 -16.02
C GLU A 195 -8.52 -3.11 -15.49
N LEU A 196 -8.30 -3.17 -14.16
CA LEU A 196 -6.93 -3.24 -13.61
C LEU A 196 -6.21 -4.56 -13.98
N PHE A 197 -6.96 -5.59 -14.35
CA PHE A 197 -6.42 -6.92 -14.67
C PHE A 197 -6.65 -7.35 -16.13
N THR A 198 -7.17 -6.46 -16.98
CA THR A 198 -7.23 -6.68 -18.42
C THR A 198 -5.96 -6.15 -19.07
N PRO A 199 -5.09 -7.00 -19.64
CA PRO A 199 -4.00 -6.52 -20.48
C PRO A 199 -4.57 -5.66 -21.61
N SER A 200 -3.97 -4.50 -21.89
CA SER A 200 -4.37 -3.61 -22.99
C SER A 200 -4.34 -4.26 -24.39
N TRP A 201 -3.85 -5.51 -24.49
CA TRP A 201 -3.76 -6.29 -25.72
C TRP A 201 -4.91 -7.29 -25.91
N THR A 202 -5.76 -7.51 -24.88
CA THR A 202 -6.94 -8.36 -25.03
C THR A 202 -8.13 -7.48 -25.38
N GLY A 203 -8.32 -7.19 -26.67
CA GLY A 203 -9.50 -6.51 -27.22
C GLY A 203 -10.77 -7.35 -27.15
N VAL A 204 -11.08 -7.92 -25.97
CA VAL A 204 -12.29 -8.69 -25.73
C VAL A 204 -13.12 -7.96 -24.70
N SER A 205 -14.09 -7.17 -25.20
CA SER A 205 -15.22 -6.72 -24.40
C SER A 205 -16.10 -7.93 -24.12
N ILE A 206 -16.27 -8.27 -22.85
CA ILE A 206 -17.26 -9.26 -22.43
C ILE A 206 -18.46 -8.44 -21.96
N GLY A 207 -19.51 -8.43 -22.78
CA GLY A 207 -20.83 -7.89 -22.43
C GLY A 207 -21.62 -8.81 -21.51
#